data_AF-A0A7M7IK51-F1
#
_entry.id   AF-A0A7M7IK51-F1
#
_cell.length_a   1.000
_cell.length_b   1.000
_cell.length_c   1.000
_cell.angle_alpha   90.00
_cell.angle_beta   90.00
_cell.angle_gamma   90.00
#
_symmetry.space_group_name_H-M   'P 1'
#
loop_
_entity.id
_entity.type
_entity.pdbx_description
1 polymer ?
#
loop_
_entity_poly.entity_id
_entity_poly.type
_entity_poly.pdbx_seq_one_letter_code
_entity_poly.pdbx_strand_id
1 'polypeptide(L)'
;MIINKLCAAFRQISINTKSNIIVKYYSSYLLKEYNNAISLPNFSTNALNIISPNIKFIPKTLNIDFENSRNNIKKDEMPLSKYIPSMEEPLINQSIKQDLPLIDTSFQLPPTENILEKLAIRMIVIRRKKMKKHKRRKLRKKMKFKWAKIRANRNVLKEKLFQAELVTQIKEAHNFDPKKYIEGRLAILDKEILPKTYRGEILSPEMIKKFIDEKKEYVRKKRNKIRLSKILD
;
A
#
# COMPACT_ATOMS: atom_id res chain seq x y z
N MET A 1 -28.75 -19.89 -7.92
CA MET A 1 -28.01 -20.17 -9.19
C MET A 1 -26.66 -19.44 -9.34
N ILE A 2 -26.32 -18.45 -8.51
CA ILE A 2 -25.09 -17.63 -8.68
C ILE A 2 -23.82 -18.34 -8.17
N ILE A 3 -23.94 -19.13 -7.10
CA ILE A 3 -22.82 -19.87 -6.48
C ILE A 3 -22.22 -20.91 -7.44
N ASN A 4 -23.05 -21.57 -8.24
CA ASN A 4 -22.59 -22.58 -9.19
C ASN A 4 -21.81 -21.97 -10.36
N LYS A 5 -22.13 -20.73 -10.77
CA LYS A 5 -21.35 -19.98 -11.76
C LYS A 5 -19.98 -19.57 -11.22
N LEU A 6 -19.91 -19.20 -9.94
CA LEU A 6 -18.66 -18.84 -9.28
C LEU A 6 -17.72 -20.07 -9.17
N CYS A 7 -18.26 -21.22 -8.76
CA CYS A 7 -17.51 -22.47 -8.70
C CYS A 7 -17.05 -22.95 -10.08
N ALA A 8 -17.83 -22.72 -11.15
CA ALA A 8 -17.40 -23.02 -12.51
C ALA A 8 -16.24 -22.10 -12.97
N ALA A 9 -16.29 -20.81 -12.62
CA ALA A 9 -15.22 -19.86 -12.92
C ALA A 9 -13.90 -20.21 -12.22
N PHE A 10 -13.94 -20.66 -10.96
CA PHE A 10 -12.72 -21.08 -10.25
C PHE A 10 -12.13 -22.40 -10.77
N ARG A 11 -12.94 -23.30 -11.33
CA ARG A 11 -12.45 -24.54 -11.96
C ARG A 11 -11.75 -24.31 -13.31
N GLN A 12 -11.98 -23.17 -13.96
CA GLN A 12 -11.31 -22.79 -15.21
C GLN A 12 -9.93 -22.14 -15.00
N ILE A 13 -9.59 -21.78 -13.76
CA ILE A 13 -8.26 -21.23 -13.44
C ILE A 13 -7.30 -22.42 -13.29
N SER A 14 -6.70 -22.85 -14.40
CA SER A 14 -5.55 -23.74 -14.37
C SER A 14 -4.31 -22.91 -14.02
N ILE A 15 -3.84 -23.03 -12.79
CA ILE A 15 -2.55 -22.45 -12.38
C ILE A 15 -1.47 -23.32 -13.01
N ASN A 16 -0.96 -22.88 -14.15
CA ASN A 16 0.15 -23.53 -14.82
C ASN A 16 1.38 -23.39 -13.91
N THR A 17 1.77 -24.47 -13.21
CA THR A 17 2.84 -24.49 -12.20
C THR A 17 4.24 -24.22 -12.78
N LYS A 18 4.34 -23.99 -14.09
CA LYS A 18 5.55 -23.57 -14.82
C LYS A 18 5.61 -22.08 -15.14
N SER A 19 4.94 -21.22 -14.36
CA SER A 19 5.21 -19.79 -14.43
C SER A 19 6.59 -19.51 -13.80
N ASN A 20 7.57 -19.16 -14.62
CA ASN A 20 8.84 -18.59 -14.14
C ASN A 20 8.53 -17.34 -13.32
N ILE A 21 8.52 -17.48 -12.00
CA ILE A 21 8.46 -16.36 -11.08
C ILE A 21 9.75 -15.57 -11.32
N ILE A 22 9.62 -14.43 -12.00
CA ILE A 22 10.70 -13.45 -12.09
C ILE A 22 10.84 -12.85 -10.69
N VAL A 23 11.58 -13.55 -9.83
CA VAL A 23 12.11 -12.98 -8.60
C VAL A 23 13.10 -11.92 -9.05
N LYS A 24 12.73 -10.65 -8.87
CA LYS A 24 13.67 -9.53 -8.99
C LYS A 24 14.72 -9.64 -7.88
N TYR A 25 15.75 -10.43 -8.12
CA TYR A 25 16.98 -10.38 -7.35
C TYR A 25 17.64 -9.03 -7.59
N TYR A 26 17.60 -8.16 -6.59
CA TYR A 26 18.58 -7.08 -6.49
C TYR A 26 19.91 -7.70 -6.08
N SER A 27 20.63 -8.24 -7.06
CA SER A 27 22.01 -8.70 -6.94
C SER A 27 22.92 -7.70 -7.64
N SER A 28 23.69 -6.96 -6.84
CA SER A 28 24.94 -6.38 -7.31
C SER A 28 25.80 -6.01 -6.11
N TYR A 29 26.55 -6.97 -5.55
CA TYR A 29 27.90 -6.70 -5.04
C TYR A 29 28.72 -8.00 -5.11
N LEU A 30 29.61 -8.01 -6.10
CA LEU A 30 30.74 -8.91 -6.25
C LEU A 30 31.59 -8.97 -4.98
N LEU A 31 31.79 -10.21 -4.53
CA LEU A 31 33.04 -10.84 -4.12
C LEU A 31 34.26 -9.91 -3.86
N LYS A 32 34.76 -9.97 -2.63
CA LYS A 32 36.19 -9.91 -2.34
C LYS A 32 36.51 -10.99 -1.31
N GLU A 33 37.15 -12.04 -1.81
CA GLU A 33 38.10 -12.97 -1.18
C GLU A 33 38.08 -13.10 0.34
N TYR A 34 37.89 -14.33 0.85
CA TYR A 34 38.89 -15.01 1.68
C TYR A 34 38.72 -16.53 1.53
N ASN A 35 39.82 -17.19 1.19
CA ASN A 35 39.95 -18.64 1.11
C ASN A 35 39.60 -19.26 2.46
N ASN A 36 38.72 -20.26 2.48
CA ASN A 36 38.76 -21.36 3.45
C ASN A 36 38.06 -22.56 2.83
N ALA A 37 38.84 -23.62 2.66
CA ALA A 37 38.42 -24.90 2.13
C ALA A 37 37.35 -25.52 3.03
N ILE A 38 36.15 -25.70 2.50
CA ILE A 38 35.18 -26.68 2.98
C ILE A 38 34.64 -27.38 1.74
N SER A 39 35.10 -28.62 1.55
CA SER A 39 34.57 -29.55 0.57
C SER A 39 33.09 -29.81 0.84
N LEU A 40 32.25 -29.64 -0.17
CA LEU A 40 30.88 -30.18 -0.19
C LEU A 40 30.76 -31.15 -1.37
N PRO A 41 29.99 -32.24 -1.20
CA PRO A 41 30.08 -33.42 -2.06
C PRO A 41 29.31 -33.25 -3.36
N ASN A 42 29.73 -34.03 -4.34
CA ASN A 42 29.21 -34.14 -5.69
C ASN A 42 27.68 -34.35 -5.71
N PHE A 43 26.94 -33.40 -6.26
CA PHE A 43 25.59 -33.64 -6.76
C PHE A 43 25.61 -33.76 -8.29
N SER A 44 25.42 -35.03 -8.68
CA SER A 44 24.89 -35.57 -9.92
C SER A 44 24.44 -34.58 -11.01
N THR A 45 25.02 -34.81 -12.18
CA THR A 45 24.69 -34.28 -13.50
C THR A 45 23.22 -34.48 -13.87
N ASN A 46 22.44 -33.41 -13.87
CA ASN A 46 21.25 -33.29 -14.73
C ASN A 46 21.36 -31.94 -15.46
N ALA A 47 21.91 -32.00 -16.66
CA ALA A 47 22.12 -30.87 -17.56
C ALA A 47 20.77 -30.27 -17.97
N LEU A 48 20.42 -29.12 -17.40
CA LEU A 48 19.51 -28.19 -18.04
C LEU A 48 20.36 -27.36 -19.01
N ASN A 49 20.19 -27.60 -20.31
CA ASN A 49 20.69 -26.76 -21.39
C ASN A 49 20.12 -25.34 -21.22
N ILE A 50 20.84 -24.49 -20.47
CA ILE A 50 20.60 -23.06 -20.47
C ILE A 50 21.21 -22.54 -21.77
N ILE A 51 20.36 -22.31 -22.76
CA ILE A 51 20.72 -21.53 -23.95
C ILE A 51 21.10 -20.15 -23.44
N SER A 52 22.41 -19.86 -23.39
CA SER A 52 22.91 -18.53 -23.06
C SER A 52 22.63 -17.61 -24.25
N PRO A 53 21.87 -16.52 -24.10
CA PRO A 53 21.75 -15.55 -25.18
C PRO A 53 23.13 -14.91 -25.36
N ASN A 54 23.68 -15.02 -26.57
CA ASN A 54 24.96 -14.44 -26.95
C ASN A 54 24.78 -12.91 -27.10
N ILE A 55 24.84 -12.19 -25.98
CA ILE A 55 24.67 -10.73 -25.96
C ILE A 55 26.01 -10.09 -26.28
N LYS A 56 26.16 -9.57 -27.50
CA LYS A 56 27.31 -8.75 -27.90
C LYS A 56 26.98 -7.27 -27.70
N PHE A 57 27.70 -6.61 -26.81
CA PHE A 57 27.49 -5.18 -26.53
C PHE A 57 28.40 -4.34 -27.44
N ILE A 58 27.82 -3.56 -28.34
CA ILE A 58 28.54 -2.59 -29.17
C ILE A 58 28.21 -1.18 -28.63
N PRO A 59 29.20 -0.32 -28.35
CA PRO A 59 28.92 1.02 -27.83
C PRO A 59 28.18 1.86 -28.87
N LYS A 60 27.07 2.48 -28.43
CA LYS A 60 26.11 3.33 -29.18
C LYS A 60 24.98 2.62 -29.93
N THR A 61 24.86 1.30 -29.87
CA THR A 61 23.64 0.59 -30.32
C THR A 61 23.27 -0.51 -29.32
N LEU A 62 22.08 -0.39 -28.71
CA LEU A 62 21.52 -1.44 -27.87
C LEU A 62 20.50 -2.22 -28.71
N ASN A 63 20.97 -3.06 -29.63
CA ASN A 63 20.09 -4.05 -30.26
C ASN A 63 20.07 -5.30 -29.37
N ILE A 64 18.98 -5.45 -28.62
CA ILE A 64 18.64 -6.71 -27.97
C ILE A 64 17.71 -7.42 -28.94
N ASP A 65 18.29 -8.23 -29.81
CA ASP A 65 17.53 -9.08 -30.71
C ASP A 65 16.99 -10.26 -29.89
N PHE A 66 15.78 -10.10 -29.38
CA PHE A 66 14.99 -11.24 -28.96
C PHE A 66 14.56 -11.94 -30.25
N GLU A 67 15.13 -13.11 -30.54
CA GLU A 67 14.59 -14.00 -31.58
C GLU A 67 13.14 -14.32 -31.22
N ASN A 68 12.21 -13.55 -31.79
CA ASN A 68 10.79 -13.82 -31.69
C ASN A 68 10.49 -15.03 -32.59
N SER A 69 10.25 -16.16 -31.94
CA SER A 69 9.51 -17.28 -32.53
C SER A 69 8.26 -16.74 -33.23
N ARG A 70 8.25 -16.91 -34.57
CA ARG A 70 7.21 -16.43 -35.48
C ARG A 70 5.90 -17.18 -35.23
N ASN A 71 5.07 -16.67 -34.33
CA ASN A 71 3.67 -17.07 -34.23
C ASN A 71 2.77 -15.84 -34.45
N ASN A 72 1.96 -15.95 -35.50
CA ASN A 72 1.07 -14.96 -36.08
C ASN A 72 0.17 -14.26 -35.04
N ILE A 73 0.37 -12.96 -34.85
CA ILE A 73 -0.63 -12.07 -34.24
C ILE A 73 -0.87 -10.94 -35.23
N LYS A 74 -2.12 -10.88 -35.70
CA LYS A 74 -2.64 -9.86 -36.61
C LYS A 74 -2.42 -8.48 -35.96
N LYS A 75 -1.85 -7.55 -36.73
CA LYS A 75 -1.73 -6.15 -36.34
C LYS A 75 -3.11 -5.51 -36.51
N ASP A 76 -3.73 -5.10 -35.42
CA ASP A 76 -4.85 -4.18 -35.47
C ASP A 76 -4.29 -2.78 -35.77
N GLU A 77 -4.48 -2.34 -37.02
CA GLU A 77 -4.13 -1.00 -37.48
C GLU A 77 -5.14 0.00 -36.92
N MET A 78 -4.68 0.87 -36.05
CA MET A 78 -5.44 2.02 -35.55
C MET A 78 -5.47 3.09 -36.65
N PRO A 79 -6.65 3.52 -37.16
CA PRO A 79 -6.69 4.50 -38.24
C PRO A 79 -6.32 5.89 -37.69
N LEU A 80 -5.14 6.38 -38.06
CA LEU A 80 -4.77 7.79 -37.88
C LEU A 80 -5.78 8.65 -38.66
N SER A 81 -6.42 9.58 -37.96
CA SER A 81 -7.39 10.53 -38.48
C SER A 81 -6.83 11.30 -39.68
N LYS A 82 -7.45 11.07 -40.84
CA LYS A 82 -7.34 11.86 -42.07
C LYS A 82 -7.98 13.24 -41.85
N TYR A 83 -7.30 14.18 -41.22
CA TYR A 83 -7.64 15.61 -41.30
C TYR A 83 -6.45 16.42 -40.77
N ILE A 84 -5.43 16.57 -41.61
CA ILE A 84 -4.48 17.68 -41.47
C ILE A 84 -4.82 18.59 -42.66
N PRO A 85 -5.47 19.75 -42.44
CA PRO A 85 -5.62 20.73 -43.51
C PRO A 85 -4.22 21.12 -43.99
N SER A 86 -3.99 21.04 -45.31
CA SER A 86 -2.76 21.52 -45.92
C SER A 86 -2.58 23.00 -45.57
N MET A 87 -1.44 23.35 -44.97
CA MET A 87 -1.12 24.73 -44.66
C MET A 87 -0.85 25.45 -46.00
N GLU A 88 -1.82 26.24 -46.47
CA GLU A 88 -1.60 27.16 -47.59
C GLU A 88 -0.62 28.25 -47.15
N GLU A 89 0.46 28.42 -47.91
CA GLU A 89 1.41 29.51 -47.72
C GLU A 89 0.71 30.85 -48.02
N PRO A 90 0.80 31.86 -47.14
CA PRO A 90 0.08 33.10 -47.35
C PRO A 90 0.64 33.85 -48.55
N LEU A 91 -0.14 33.87 -49.63
CA LEU A 91 0.01 34.75 -50.79
C LEU A 91 -0.08 36.21 -50.34
N ILE A 92 1.03 36.92 -50.53
CA ILE A 92 1.11 38.32 -50.95
C ILE A 92 0.43 39.34 -50.02
N ASN A 93 1.28 40.14 -49.36
CA ASN A 93 0.96 41.37 -48.63
C ASN A 93 -0.13 42.20 -49.33
N GLN A 94 -1.37 42.08 -48.87
CA GLN A 94 -2.38 43.09 -49.14
C GLN A 94 -2.06 44.29 -48.25
N SER A 95 -1.86 45.46 -48.85
CA SER A 95 -1.71 46.71 -48.12
C SER A 95 -2.99 46.97 -47.33
N ILE A 96 -2.88 46.86 -46.01
CA ILE A 96 -3.95 47.20 -45.07
C ILE A 96 -4.30 48.67 -45.32
N LYS A 97 -5.48 48.92 -45.86
CA LYS A 97 -6.08 50.25 -45.85
C LYS A 97 -6.27 50.62 -44.38
N GLN A 98 -5.55 51.65 -43.95
CA GLN A 98 -5.60 52.15 -42.58
C GLN A 98 -6.92 52.89 -42.38
N ASP A 99 -7.93 52.17 -41.90
CA ASP A 99 -9.18 52.79 -41.48
C ASP A 99 -9.05 53.21 -40.01
N LEU A 100 -9.05 54.54 -39.82
CA LEU A 100 -9.34 55.31 -38.60
C LEU A 100 -8.38 55.11 -37.39
N PRO A 101 -8.01 56.18 -36.67
CA PRO A 101 -7.14 56.06 -35.51
C PRO A 101 -7.89 55.26 -34.44
N LEU A 102 -7.43 54.03 -34.20
CA LEU A 102 -7.78 53.28 -33.01
C LEU A 102 -7.39 54.15 -31.82
N ILE A 103 -8.40 54.64 -31.12
CA ILE A 103 -8.29 55.38 -29.87
C ILE A 103 -7.19 54.73 -29.04
N ASP A 104 -6.16 55.51 -28.69
CA ASP A 104 -5.10 55.15 -27.76
C ASP A 104 -5.73 54.87 -26.39
N THR A 105 -6.40 53.73 -26.24
CA THR A 105 -6.55 53.12 -24.93
C THR A 105 -5.15 52.68 -24.57
N SER A 106 -4.42 53.56 -23.90
CA SER A 106 -3.15 53.25 -23.26
C SER A 106 -3.34 51.89 -22.57
N PHE A 107 -2.71 50.85 -23.09
CA PHE A 107 -2.55 49.58 -22.40
C PHE A 107 -1.68 49.89 -21.18
N GLN A 108 -2.28 50.41 -20.12
CA GLN A 108 -1.62 50.58 -18.84
C GLN A 108 -1.28 49.17 -18.38
N LEU A 109 0.01 48.83 -18.47
CA LEU A 109 0.56 47.63 -17.86
C LEU A 109 0.11 47.62 -16.39
N PRO A 110 -0.45 46.49 -15.90
CA PRO A 110 -0.88 46.41 -14.51
C PRO A 110 0.31 46.77 -13.59
N PRO A 111 0.08 47.39 -12.41
CA PRO A 111 1.15 47.94 -11.59
C PRO A 111 2.22 46.89 -11.26
N THR A 112 3.38 47.00 -11.91
CA THR A 112 4.45 45.97 -11.90
C THR A 112 5.14 45.84 -10.54
N GLU A 113 5.05 46.87 -9.71
CA GLU A 113 5.77 47.01 -8.44
C GLU A 113 5.42 45.87 -7.45
N ASN A 114 4.12 45.62 -7.25
CA ASN A 114 3.64 44.55 -6.38
C ASN A 114 3.99 43.14 -6.89
N ILE A 115 4.22 42.98 -8.21
CA ILE A 115 4.58 41.70 -8.83
C ILE A 115 6.07 41.43 -8.58
N LEU A 116 6.93 42.45 -8.71
CA LEU A 116 8.37 42.31 -8.49
C LEU A 116 8.69 41.94 -7.03
N GLU A 117 8.02 42.54 -6.05
CA GLU A 117 8.18 42.18 -4.64
C GLU A 117 7.75 40.74 -4.34
N LYS A 118 6.59 40.32 -4.87
CA LYS A 118 6.11 38.93 -4.73
C LYS A 118 7.08 37.94 -5.37
N LEU A 119 7.65 38.27 -6.53
CA LEU A 119 8.67 37.46 -7.19
C LEU A 119 9.97 37.39 -6.38
N ALA A 120 10.41 38.52 -5.81
CA ALA A 120 11.60 38.59 -4.96
C ALA A 120 11.43 37.75 -3.67
N ILE A 121 10.28 37.85 -3.00
CA ILE A 121 9.95 37.03 -1.83
C ILE A 121 9.97 35.53 -2.20
N ARG A 122 9.38 35.17 -3.35
CA ARG A 122 9.38 33.79 -3.85
C ARG A 122 10.81 33.30 -4.13
N MET A 123 11.67 34.15 -4.68
CA MET A 123 13.08 33.83 -4.90
C MET A 123 13.84 33.57 -3.59
N ILE A 124 13.59 34.36 -2.54
CA ILE A 124 14.18 34.12 -1.21
C ILE A 124 13.77 32.75 -0.67
N VAL A 125 12.48 32.40 -0.75
CA VAL A 125 11.96 31.09 -0.33
C VAL A 125 12.63 29.95 -1.11
N ILE A 126 12.72 30.09 -2.44
CA ILE A 126 13.37 29.10 -3.31
C ILE A 126 14.85 28.95 -2.95
N ARG A 127 15.59 30.05 -2.74
CA ARG A 127 17.00 30.02 -2.34
C ARG A 127 17.19 29.34 -0.99
N ARG A 128 16.33 29.61 0.00
CA ARG A 128 16.34 28.91 1.31
C ARG A 128 16.09 27.41 1.15
N LYS A 129 15.08 27.01 0.37
CA LYS A 129 14.79 25.59 0.07
C LYS A 129 15.95 24.91 -0.67
N LYS A 130 16.54 25.58 -1.67
CA LYS A 130 17.73 25.15 -2.40
C LYS A 130 18.88 24.90 -1.43
N MET A 131 19.17 25.86 -0.56
CA MET A 131 20.27 25.76 0.40
C MET A 131 20.05 24.62 1.42
N LYS A 132 18.83 24.47 1.96
CA LYS A 132 18.46 23.34 2.83
C LYS A 132 18.65 21.99 2.12
N LYS A 133 18.20 21.87 0.87
CA LYS A 133 18.38 20.65 0.05
C LYS A 133 19.86 20.36 -0.23
N HIS A 134 20.64 21.39 -0.58
CA HIS A 134 22.08 21.28 -0.82
C HIS A 134 22.83 20.80 0.43
N LYS A 135 22.64 21.48 1.57
CA LYS A 135 23.25 21.09 2.85
C LYS A 135 22.87 19.67 3.27
N ARG A 136 21.59 19.30 3.13
CA ARG A 136 21.12 17.94 3.39
C ARG A 136 21.78 16.90 2.49
N ARG A 137 21.89 17.15 1.18
CA ARG A 137 22.59 16.26 0.23
C ARG A 137 24.07 16.11 0.61
N LYS A 138 24.76 17.20 0.96
CA LYS A 138 26.15 17.17 1.44
C LYS A 138 26.29 16.31 2.69
N LEU A 139 25.39 16.47 3.67
CA LEU A 139 25.34 15.64 4.87
C LEU A 139 25.10 14.16 4.53
N ARG A 140 24.17 13.85 3.61
CA ARG A 140 23.89 12.45 3.23
C ARG A 140 25.10 11.76 2.61
N LYS A 141 25.86 12.49 1.80
CA LYS A 141 27.12 11.97 1.24
C LYS A 141 28.16 11.75 2.33
N LYS A 142 28.37 12.72 3.22
CA LYS A 142 29.34 12.64 4.33
C LYS A 142 29.02 11.48 5.30
N MET A 143 27.75 11.28 5.63
CA MET A 143 27.30 10.29 6.64
C MET A 143 26.78 8.98 6.05
N LYS A 144 27.01 8.70 4.76
CA LYS A 144 26.44 7.56 4.02
C LYS A 144 26.55 6.24 4.79
N PHE A 145 27.76 5.91 5.25
CA PHE A 145 28.05 4.64 5.92
C PHE A 145 27.46 4.56 7.34
N LYS A 146 27.53 5.65 8.12
CA LYS A 146 26.93 5.71 9.45
C LYS A 146 25.42 5.46 9.39
N TRP A 147 24.72 6.06 8.43
CA TRP A 147 23.29 5.84 8.26
C TRP A 147 22.96 4.47 7.67
N ALA A 148 23.83 3.91 6.82
CA ALA A 148 23.67 2.54 6.35
C ALA A 148 23.74 1.55 7.53
N LYS A 149 24.70 1.72 8.45
CA LYS A 149 24.80 0.92 9.68
C LYS A 149 23.54 1.04 10.55
N ILE A 150 23.06 2.27 10.79
CA ILE A 150 21.82 2.49 11.55
C ILE A 150 20.62 1.84 10.86
N ARG A 151 20.52 1.92 9.53
CA ARG A 151 19.45 1.29 8.76
C ARG A 151 19.51 -0.24 8.86
N ALA A 152 20.70 -0.83 8.71
CA ALA A 152 20.90 -2.26 8.85
C ALA A 152 20.45 -2.74 10.24
N ASN A 153 20.89 -2.06 11.31
CA ASN A 153 20.48 -2.41 12.68
C ASN A 153 18.97 -2.32 12.87
N ARG A 154 18.31 -1.26 12.35
CA ARG A 154 16.85 -1.13 12.41
C ARG A 154 16.14 -2.25 11.66
N ASN A 155 16.65 -2.67 10.50
CA ASN A 155 16.08 -3.76 9.73
C ASN A 155 16.22 -5.09 10.49
N VAL A 156 17.38 -5.36 11.08
CA VAL A 156 17.60 -6.57 11.91
C VAL A 156 16.67 -6.58 13.12
N LEU A 157 16.47 -5.45 13.80
CA LEU A 157 15.54 -5.37 14.92
C LEU A 157 14.09 -5.61 14.48
N LYS A 158 13.68 -5.05 13.35
CA LYS A 158 12.35 -5.29 12.78
C LYS A 158 12.14 -6.77 12.45
N GLU A 159 13.13 -7.39 11.81
CA GLU A 159 13.08 -8.81 11.46
C GLU A 159 12.98 -9.69 12.70
N LYS A 160 13.77 -9.39 13.75
CA LYS A 160 13.68 -10.11 15.03
C LYS A 160 12.32 -9.99 15.69
N LEU A 161 11.73 -8.79 15.70
CA LEU A 161 10.39 -8.57 16.25
C LEU A 161 9.34 -9.34 15.46
N PHE A 162 9.45 -9.33 14.14
CA PHE A 162 8.56 -10.07 13.25
C PHE A 162 8.66 -11.59 13.48
N GLN A 163 9.88 -12.13 13.58
CA GLN A 163 10.09 -13.54 13.88
C GLN A 163 9.57 -13.93 15.26
N ALA A 164 9.75 -13.06 16.26
CA ALA A 164 9.20 -13.29 17.60
C ALA A 164 7.66 -13.38 17.56
N GLU A 165 7.00 -12.47 16.84
CA GLU A 165 5.54 -12.47 16.67
C GLU A 165 5.04 -13.74 15.95
N LEU A 166 5.74 -14.20 14.92
CA LEU A 166 5.39 -15.47 14.26
C LEU A 166 5.53 -16.66 15.20
N VAL A 167 6.61 -16.72 15.98
CA VAL A 167 6.82 -17.78 16.96
C VAL A 167 5.76 -17.73 18.07
N THR A 168 5.32 -16.54 18.50
CA THR A 168 4.24 -16.44 19.48
C THR A 168 2.92 -16.94 18.90
N GLN A 169 2.57 -16.58 17.66
CA GLN A 169 1.37 -17.08 16.98
C GLN A 169 1.39 -18.61 16.82
N ILE A 170 2.54 -19.18 16.45
CA ILE A 170 2.71 -20.63 16.34
C ILE A 170 2.51 -21.31 17.70
N LYS A 171 3.09 -20.76 18.76
CA LYS A 171 2.92 -21.27 20.13
C LYS A 171 1.48 -21.17 20.62
N GLU A 172 0.81 -20.06 20.33
CA GLU A 172 -0.61 -19.88 20.63
C GLU A 172 -1.47 -20.91 19.89
N ALA A 173 -1.18 -21.17 18.61
CA ALA A 173 -1.87 -22.18 17.83
C ALA A 173 -1.63 -23.61 18.35
N HIS A 174 -0.41 -23.95 18.76
CA HIS A 174 -0.11 -25.25 19.36
C HIS A 174 -0.78 -25.45 20.72
N ASN A 175 -0.86 -24.39 21.53
CA ASN A 175 -1.49 -24.43 22.84
C ASN A 175 -3.01 -24.22 22.79
N PHE A 176 -3.59 -24.05 21.60
CA PHE A 176 -5.00 -23.78 21.43
C PHE A 176 -5.82 -25.04 21.71
N ASP A 177 -6.60 -25.01 22.80
CA ASP A 177 -7.57 -26.05 23.14
C ASP A 177 -8.98 -25.56 22.77
N PRO A 178 -9.64 -26.20 21.76
CA PRO A 178 -10.97 -25.80 21.31
C PRO A 178 -12.03 -25.89 22.40
N LYS A 179 -11.95 -26.87 23.32
CA LYS A 179 -12.95 -27.06 24.37
C LYS A 179 -12.93 -25.88 25.34
N LYS A 180 -11.74 -25.53 25.85
CA LYS A 180 -11.54 -24.36 26.71
C LYS A 180 -11.95 -23.06 26.02
N TYR A 181 -11.67 -22.93 24.72
CA TYR A 181 -12.10 -21.75 23.97
C TYR A 181 -13.63 -21.63 23.94
N ILE A 182 -14.35 -22.71 23.63
CA ILE A 182 -15.81 -22.73 23.61
C ILE A 182 -16.38 -22.45 25.00
N GLU A 183 -15.87 -23.13 26.03
CA GLU A 183 -16.27 -22.90 27.43
C GLU A 183 -16.08 -21.45 27.85
N GLY A 184 -14.95 -20.83 27.48
CA GLY A 184 -14.70 -19.42 27.72
C GLY A 184 -15.69 -18.49 27.00
N ARG A 185 -16.10 -18.83 25.77
CA ARG A 185 -17.11 -18.06 25.02
C ARG A 185 -18.50 -18.21 25.62
N LEU A 186 -18.88 -19.42 26.01
CA LEU A 186 -20.14 -19.67 26.73
C LEU A 186 -20.16 -18.93 28.07
N ALA A 187 -19.08 -18.97 28.83
CA ALA A 187 -18.96 -18.23 30.09
C ALA A 187 -19.08 -16.71 29.90
N ILE A 188 -18.65 -16.14 28.77
CA ILE A 188 -18.88 -14.72 28.46
C ILE A 188 -20.36 -14.43 28.18
N LEU A 189 -21.06 -15.35 27.50
CA LEU A 189 -22.50 -15.21 27.25
C LEU A 189 -23.32 -15.37 28.53
N ASP A 190 -22.90 -16.28 29.41
CA ASP A 190 -23.56 -16.54 30.69
C ASP A 190 -23.28 -15.46 31.75
N LYS A 191 -22.21 -14.66 31.57
CA LYS A 191 -21.91 -13.53 32.46
C LYS A 191 -23.03 -12.48 32.40
N GLU A 192 -23.61 -12.19 33.56
CA GLU A 192 -24.60 -11.14 33.71
C GLU A 192 -23.98 -9.77 33.36
N ILE A 193 -24.47 -9.15 32.28
CA ILE A 193 -24.06 -7.81 31.88
C ILE A 193 -24.78 -6.80 32.78
N LEU A 194 -24.05 -6.24 33.74
CA LEU A 194 -24.56 -5.18 34.61
C LEU A 194 -24.44 -3.80 33.94
N PRO A 195 -25.43 -2.92 34.11
CA PRO A 195 -25.32 -1.54 33.64
C PRO A 195 -24.24 -0.79 34.43
N LYS A 196 -23.57 0.16 33.79
CA LYS A 196 -22.53 1.00 34.42
C LYS A 196 -23.09 2.03 35.41
N THR A 197 -24.37 2.36 35.25
CA THR A 197 -25.06 3.35 36.07
C THR A 197 -26.37 2.77 36.60
N TYR A 198 -26.80 3.26 37.75
CA TYR A 198 -28.09 2.96 38.32
C TYR A 198 -28.77 4.25 38.74
N ARG A 199 -29.99 4.49 38.26
CA ARG A 199 -30.75 5.75 38.48
C ARG A 199 -30.02 7.04 38.08
N GLY A 200 -29.02 6.94 37.18
CA GLY A 200 -28.25 8.07 36.67
C GLY A 200 -26.88 8.27 37.35
N GLU A 201 -26.63 7.60 38.48
CA GLU A 201 -25.36 7.68 39.19
C GLU A 201 -24.42 6.53 38.78
N ILE A 202 -23.11 6.82 38.72
CA ILE A 202 -22.06 5.82 38.52
C ILE A 202 -21.72 5.22 39.88
N LEU A 203 -22.04 3.95 40.06
CA LEU A 203 -21.85 3.22 41.31
C LEU A 203 -20.97 1.99 41.07
N SER A 204 -20.46 1.40 42.16
CA SER A 204 -19.73 0.13 42.07
C SER A 204 -20.63 -0.97 41.48
N PRO A 205 -20.10 -1.86 40.61
CA PRO A 205 -20.89 -2.93 39.99
C PRO A 205 -21.58 -3.84 41.01
N GLU A 206 -20.97 -4.05 42.18
CA GLU A 206 -21.56 -4.84 43.26
C GLU A 206 -22.82 -4.18 43.85
N MET A 207 -22.80 -2.86 44.05
CA MET A 207 -23.97 -2.11 44.53
C MET A 207 -25.09 -2.11 43.49
N ILE A 208 -24.74 -1.90 42.21
CA ILE A 208 -25.72 -1.94 41.11
C ILE A 208 -26.39 -3.32 41.05
N LYS A 209 -25.62 -4.40 41.22
CA LYS A 209 -26.14 -5.76 41.28
C LYS A 209 -27.15 -5.92 42.43
N LYS A 210 -26.78 -5.52 43.65
CA LYS A 210 -27.68 -5.58 44.82
C LYS A 210 -28.99 -4.84 44.57
N PHE A 211 -28.93 -3.61 44.05
CA PHE A 211 -30.13 -2.83 43.77
C PHE A 211 -31.03 -3.43 42.68
N ILE A 212 -30.42 -4.02 41.63
CA ILE A 212 -31.17 -4.73 40.60
C ILE A 212 -31.86 -5.96 41.20
N ASP A 213 -31.16 -6.72 42.03
CA ASP A 213 -31.68 -7.95 42.63
C ASP A 213 -32.79 -7.66 43.64
N GLU A 214 -32.64 -6.66 44.51
CA GLU A 214 -33.71 -6.17 45.39
C GLU A 214 -34.97 -5.78 44.61
N LYS A 215 -34.79 -5.05 43.50
CA LYS A 215 -35.90 -4.66 42.62
C LYS A 215 -36.57 -5.87 41.98
N LYS A 216 -35.79 -6.87 41.52
CA LYS A 216 -36.32 -8.15 40.98
C LYS A 216 -37.12 -8.92 42.03
N GLU A 217 -36.61 -9.04 43.26
CA GLU A 217 -37.29 -9.72 44.35
C GLU A 217 -38.61 -9.05 44.72
N TYR A 218 -38.63 -7.73 44.81
CA TYR A 218 -39.85 -6.97 45.07
C TYR A 218 -40.93 -7.26 44.02
N VAL A 219 -40.55 -7.25 42.73
CA VAL A 219 -41.47 -7.59 41.62
C VAL A 219 -41.95 -9.05 41.72
N ARG A 220 -41.07 -10.00 42.07
CA ARG A 220 -41.41 -11.41 42.22
C ARG A 220 -42.42 -11.63 43.36
N LYS A 221 -42.19 -11.04 44.54
CA LYS A 221 -43.11 -11.10 45.70
C LYS A 221 -44.49 -10.55 45.33
N LYS A 222 -44.55 -9.41 44.62
CA LYS A 222 -45.81 -8.81 44.17
C LYS A 222 -46.57 -9.71 43.19
N ARG A 223 -45.88 -10.34 42.22
CA ARG A 223 -46.50 -11.29 41.26
C ARG A 223 -47.00 -12.57 41.95
N ASN A 224 -46.24 -13.12 42.90
CA ASN A 224 -46.63 -14.30 43.65
C ASN A 224 -47.90 -14.07 44.50
N LYS A 225 -48.01 -12.90 45.16
CA LYS A 225 -49.21 -12.53 45.94
C LYS A 225 -50.49 -12.57 45.08
N ILE A 226 -50.42 -12.04 43.85
CA ILE A 226 -51.54 -12.02 42.90
C ILE A 226 -51.91 -13.42 42.39
N ARG A 227 -50.93 -14.31 42.22
CA ARG A 227 -51.19 -15.69 41.77
C ARG A 227 -51.85 -16.54 42.87
N LEU A 228 -51.44 -16.37 44.12
CA LEU A 228 -52.02 -17.08 45.24
C LEU A 228 -53.47 -16.65 45.50
N SER A 229 -53.77 -15.36 45.39
CA SER A 229 -55.16 -14.89 45.55
C SER A 229 -56.09 -15.45 44.47
N LYS A 230 -55.61 -15.68 43.24
CA LYS A 230 -56.39 -16.28 42.15
C LYS A 230 -56.61 -17.80 42.24
N ILE A 231 -55.93 -18.49 43.15
CA ILE A 231 -56.07 -19.94 43.37
C ILE A 231 -57.05 -20.22 44.54
N LEU A 232 -57.36 -19.20 45.34
CA LEU A 232 -58.21 -19.27 46.53
C LEU A 232 -59.64 -18.75 46.30
N ASP A 233 -59.94 -18.29 45.09
CA ASP A 233 -61.29 -18.00 44.57
C ASP A 233 -61.73 -19.13 43.64
#